data_AF-A0A380E0F5-F1
#
_entry.id   AF-A0A380E0F5-F1
#
_cell.length_a   1.000
_cell.length_b   1.000
_cell.length_c   1.000
_cell.angle_alpha   90.00
_cell.angle_beta   90.00
_cell.angle_gamma   90.00
#
_symmetry.space_group_name_H-M   'P 1'
#
loop_
_entity.id
_entity.type
_entity.pdbx_description
1 polymer ?
#
loop_
_entity_poly.entity_id
_entity_poly.type
_entity_poly.pdbx_seq_one_letter_code
_entity_poly.pdbx_strand_id
1 'polypeptide(L)'
;MLGFLVVFVIALMAGWLPSYLTARFSTLTDPFQFESGTGYHISNSLLAIGNGGVFGKGLGNSAMKLGYLPEPHTDFIFAIICEELGLIGGLLVITLEFFIVYRAFQFANKTSSYFYKLVCVGIATYFGSQTFVNIGGISATIPLTGVPLPFISFGGSSMISLSIAMGLLLIVGKQIKVDQQRKKQQQKVDIRRQFNLKKY
;
A
#
# COMPACT_ATOMS: atom_id res chain seq x y z
N MET A 1 22.62 -5.42 2.69
CA MET A 1 21.39 -5.73 1.93
C MET A 1 21.66 -6.54 0.66
N LEU A 2 22.58 -6.14 -0.23
CA LEU A 2 22.87 -6.91 -1.46
C LEU A 2 23.27 -8.38 -1.19
N GLY A 3 24.12 -8.63 -0.19
CA GLY A 3 24.55 -10.00 0.15
C GLY A 3 23.42 -10.91 0.61
N PHE A 4 22.44 -10.40 1.35
CA PHE A 4 21.25 -11.17 1.75
C PHE A 4 20.38 -11.53 0.54
N LEU A 5 20.25 -10.60 -0.40
CA LEU A 5 19.48 -10.78 -1.64
C LEU A 5 20.14 -11.85 -2.53
N VAL A 6 21.47 -11.82 -2.64
CA VAL A 6 22.24 -12.83 -3.38
C VAL A 6 22.16 -14.21 -2.73
N VAL A 7 22.31 -14.29 -1.40
CA VAL A 7 22.18 -15.57 -0.66
C VAL A 7 20.76 -16.13 -0.80
N PHE A 8 19.73 -15.28 -0.77
CA PHE A 8 18.34 -15.69 -0.98
C PHE A 8 18.09 -16.22 -2.39
N VAL A 9 18.64 -15.57 -3.43
CA VAL A 9 18.55 -16.03 -4.83
C VAL A 9 19.31 -17.35 -5.04
N ILE A 10 20.48 -17.53 -4.40
CA ILE A 10 21.23 -18.78 -4.46
C ILE A 10 20.47 -19.91 -3.76
N ALA A 11 19.87 -19.65 -2.58
CA ALA A 11 19.05 -20.64 -1.88
C ALA A 11 17.79 -21.04 -2.70
N LEU A 12 17.23 -20.09 -3.46
CA LEU A 12 16.17 -20.32 -4.44
C LEU A 12 16.60 -21.29 -5.53
N MET A 13 17.76 -21.06 -6.16
CA MET A 13 18.27 -21.90 -7.25
C MET A 13 18.81 -23.26 -6.76
N ALA A 14 19.31 -23.33 -5.53
CA ALA A 14 19.87 -24.56 -4.94
C ALA A 14 18.80 -25.54 -4.42
N GLY A 15 17.50 -25.19 -4.49
CA GLY A 15 16.40 -26.07 -4.06
C GLY A 15 16.34 -26.30 -2.55
N TRP A 16 16.98 -25.45 -1.74
CA TRP A 16 17.00 -25.55 -0.27
C TRP A 16 15.71 -25.01 0.38
N LEU A 17 14.74 -24.62 -0.44
CA LEU A 17 13.48 -24.07 0.02
C LEU A 17 12.48 -25.18 0.36
N PRO A 18 11.69 -25.00 1.43
CA PRO A 18 10.51 -25.80 1.68
C PRO A 18 9.62 -25.91 0.44
N SER A 19 9.02 -27.08 0.24
CA SER A 19 8.14 -27.41 -0.88
C SER A 19 7.00 -26.40 -1.10
N TYR A 20 6.52 -25.76 -0.03
CA TYR A 20 5.52 -24.69 -0.10
C TYR A 20 6.04 -23.39 -0.74
N LEU A 21 7.30 -23.00 -0.47
CA LEU A 21 7.91 -21.81 -1.08
C LEU A 21 8.19 -22.07 -2.56
N THR A 22 8.72 -23.24 -2.91
CA THR A 22 8.90 -23.62 -4.32
C THR A 22 7.59 -23.64 -5.09
N ALA A 23 6.49 -24.09 -4.46
CA ALA A 23 5.16 -24.06 -5.08
C ALA A 23 4.68 -22.63 -5.40
N ARG A 24 4.94 -21.65 -4.53
CA ARG A 24 4.59 -20.24 -4.76
C ARG A 24 5.34 -19.65 -5.96
N PHE A 25 6.61 -20.00 -6.15
CA PHE A 25 7.41 -19.56 -7.30
C PHE A 25 7.05 -20.31 -8.59
N SER A 26 6.79 -21.61 -8.54
CA SER A 26 6.35 -22.36 -9.72
C SER A 26 4.96 -21.91 -10.22
N THR A 27 4.08 -21.51 -9.30
CA THR A 27 2.77 -20.92 -9.67
C THR A 27 2.87 -19.54 -10.28
N LEU A 28 4.00 -18.82 -10.15
CA LEU A 28 4.18 -17.56 -10.87
C LEU A 28 4.61 -17.76 -12.31
N THR A 29 5.44 -18.79 -12.56
CA THR A 29 5.93 -19.07 -13.92
C THR A 29 4.83 -19.63 -14.81
N ASP A 30 3.95 -20.47 -14.24
CA ASP A 30 2.76 -20.94 -14.94
C ASP A 30 1.58 -21.05 -13.96
N PRO A 31 0.81 -19.96 -13.78
CA PRO A 31 -0.33 -19.95 -12.86
C PRO A 31 -1.46 -20.87 -13.33
N PHE A 32 -1.61 -21.07 -14.65
CA PHE A 32 -2.74 -21.79 -15.25
C PHE A 32 -2.57 -23.31 -15.25
N GLN A 33 -1.35 -23.82 -15.05
CA GLN A 33 -1.11 -25.27 -14.95
C GLN A 33 -1.59 -25.92 -13.65
N PHE A 34 -1.90 -25.12 -12.62
CA PHE A 34 -2.30 -25.65 -11.32
C PHE A 34 -3.80 -25.45 -11.08
N GLU A 35 -4.58 -26.52 -11.20
CA GLU A 35 -6.04 -26.52 -10.98
C GLU A 35 -6.44 -26.38 -9.49
N SER A 36 -5.49 -26.40 -8.56
CA SER A 36 -5.78 -26.28 -7.12
C SER A 36 -4.71 -25.47 -6.37
N GLY A 37 -5.08 -24.98 -5.18
CA GLY A 37 -4.19 -24.24 -4.29
C GLY A 37 -3.86 -22.83 -4.77
N THR A 38 -2.62 -22.40 -4.60
CA THR A 38 -2.20 -21.01 -4.86
C THR A 38 -2.27 -20.61 -6.33
N GLY A 39 -2.02 -21.55 -7.26
CA GLY A 39 -2.14 -21.29 -8.70
C GLY A 39 -3.58 -21.03 -9.13
N TYR A 40 -4.55 -21.77 -8.57
CA TYR A 40 -5.97 -21.53 -8.82
C TYR A 40 -6.40 -20.11 -8.41
N HIS A 41 -5.97 -19.63 -7.24
CA HIS A 41 -6.32 -18.27 -6.79
C HIS A 41 -5.69 -17.18 -7.65
N ILE A 42 -4.41 -17.34 -8.02
CA ILE A 42 -3.70 -16.39 -8.87
C ILE A 42 -4.32 -16.37 -10.28
N SER A 43 -4.63 -17.53 -10.86
CA SER A 43 -5.28 -17.64 -12.17
C SER A 43 -6.65 -16.97 -12.19
N ASN A 44 -7.50 -17.22 -11.19
CA ASN A 44 -8.81 -16.57 -11.11
C ASN A 44 -8.71 -15.06 -10.86
N SER A 45 -7.70 -14.63 -10.11
CA SER A 45 -7.38 -13.21 -9.94
C SER A 45 -7.02 -12.54 -11.26
N LEU A 46 -6.14 -13.16 -12.05
CA LEU A 46 -5.75 -12.67 -13.37
C LEU A 46 -6.95 -12.67 -14.34
N LEU A 47 -7.78 -13.71 -14.30
CA LEU A 47 -9.00 -13.78 -15.11
C LEU A 47 -10.02 -12.70 -14.71
N ALA A 48 -10.20 -12.40 -13.42
CA ALA A 48 -11.03 -11.28 -12.97
C ALA A 48 -10.55 -9.93 -13.53
N ILE A 49 -9.24 -9.67 -13.41
CA ILE A 49 -8.63 -8.45 -13.95
C ILE A 49 -8.83 -8.35 -15.47
N GLY A 50 -8.58 -9.45 -16.20
CA GLY A 50 -8.77 -9.50 -17.66
C GLY A 50 -10.22 -9.31 -18.08
N ASN A 51 -11.16 -9.92 -17.35
CA ASN A 51 -12.59 -9.86 -17.60
C ASN A 51 -13.21 -8.46 -17.44
N GLY A 52 -12.60 -7.60 -16.63
CA GLY A 52 -13.10 -6.25 -16.38
C GLY A 52 -12.94 -5.29 -17.56
N GLY A 53 -11.96 -5.52 -18.45
CA GLY A 53 -11.65 -4.57 -19.52
C GLY A 53 -11.43 -3.14 -19.00
N VAL A 54 -11.82 -2.13 -19.78
CA VAL A 54 -11.60 -0.71 -19.39
C VAL A 54 -12.67 -0.21 -18.41
N PHE A 55 -13.93 -0.58 -18.63
CA PHE A 55 -15.10 -0.02 -17.92
C PHE A 55 -15.72 -0.95 -16.87
N GLY A 56 -15.30 -2.21 -16.81
CA GLY A 56 -15.84 -3.20 -15.91
C GLY A 56 -17.12 -3.85 -16.41
N LYS A 57 -17.59 -4.85 -15.65
CA LYS A 57 -18.87 -5.55 -15.87
C LYS A 57 -20.06 -4.92 -15.13
N GLY A 58 -19.81 -3.88 -14.34
CA GLY A 58 -20.79 -3.26 -13.46
C GLY A 58 -20.63 -3.70 -12.00
N LEU A 59 -20.94 -2.80 -11.07
CA LEU A 59 -20.86 -3.03 -9.63
C LEU A 59 -21.72 -4.24 -9.21
N GLY A 60 -21.13 -5.12 -8.41
CA GLY A 60 -21.78 -6.35 -7.94
C GLY A 60 -21.91 -7.46 -9.00
N ASN A 61 -21.46 -7.24 -10.23
CA ASN A 61 -21.59 -8.19 -11.34
C ASN A 61 -20.29 -9.00 -11.59
N SER A 62 -19.41 -9.10 -10.59
CA SER A 62 -18.21 -9.95 -10.68
C SER A 62 -18.60 -11.42 -10.63
N ALA A 63 -18.16 -12.17 -11.63
CA ALA A 63 -18.31 -13.62 -11.64
C ALA A 63 -17.38 -14.27 -10.61
N MET A 64 -16.16 -13.75 -10.43
CA MET A 64 -15.16 -14.34 -9.54
C MET A 64 -15.52 -14.22 -8.05
N LYS A 65 -16.40 -13.27 -7.70
CA LYS A 65 -16.96 -13.11 -6.36
C LYS A 65 -17.86 -14.27 -5.92
N LEU A 66 -18.41 -15.06 -6.85
CA LEU A 66 -19.37 -16.14 -6.58
C LEU A 66 -18.73 -17.46 -6.09
N GLY A 67 -17.48 -17.41 -5.59
CA GLY A 67 -16.79 -18.55 -5.00
C GLY A 67 -15.56 -19.04 -5.76
N TYR A 68 -15.14 -18.35 -6.83
CA TYR A 68 -13.92 -18.69 -7.56
C TYR A 68 -12.64 -18.17 -6.91
N LEU A 69 -12.75 -17.13 -6.09
CA LEU A 69 -11.69 -16.63 -5.22
C LEU A 69 -12.05 -16.93 -3.76
N PRO A 70 -11.13 -17.51 -2.97
CA PRO A 70 -11.31 -17.58 -1.52
C PRO A 70 -11.21 -16.16 -0.96
N GLU A 71 -12.05 -15.86 0.03
CA GLU A 71 -12.07 -14.55 0.69
C GLU A 71 -11.96 -13.35 -0.28
N PRO A 72 -12.85 -13.24 -1.29
CA PRO A 72 -12.76 -12.21 -2.35
C PRO A 72 -12.85 -10.77 -1.80
N HIS A 73 -13.20 -10.64 -0.53
CA HIS A 73 -13.34 -9.38 0.19
C HIS A 73 -12.07 -8.98 0.97
N THR A 74 -11.13 -9.89 1.20
CA THR A 74 -9.91 -9.63 1.96
C THR A 74 -8.75 -9.35 0.98
N ASP A 75 -7.87 -10.29 0.73
CA ASP A 75 -6.67 -10.14 -0.08
C ASP A 75 -6.96 -10.02 -1.58
N PHE A 76 -8.08 -10.55 -2.09
CA PHE A 76 -8.43 -10.48 -3.52
C PHE A 76 -9.38 -9.36 -3.95
N ILE A 77 -9.75 -8.45 -3.04
CA ILE A 77 -10.73 -7.40 -3.34
C ILE A 77 -10.34 -6.52 -4.54
N PHE A 78 -9.04 -6.32 -4.77
CA PHE A 78 -8.56 -5.54 -5.91
C PHE A 78 -8.88 -6.22 -7.26
N ALA A 79 -8.81 -7.55 -7.35
CA ALA A 79 -9.20 -8.28 -8.56
C ALA A 79 -10.70 -8.13 -8.85
N ILE A 80 -11.53 -8.19 -7.80
CA ILE A 80 -12.98 -7.98 -7.91
C ILE A 80 -13.28 -6.55 -8.36
N ILE A 81 -12.61 -5.54 -7.78
CA ILE A 81 -12.75 -4.14 -8.21
C ILE A 81 -12.38 -3.99 -9.69
N CYS A 82 -11.29 -4.63 -10.13
CA CYS A 82 -10.90 -4.62 -11.54
C CYS A 82 -11.95 -5.30 -12.43
N GLU A 83 -12.57 -6.40 -12.00
CA GLU A 83 -13.64 -7.04 -12.78
C GLU A 83 -14.91 -6.17 -12.86
N GLU A 84 -15.33 -5.58 -11.74
CA GLU A 84 -16.58 -4.81 -11.64
C GLU A 84 -16.48 -3.41 -12.26
N LEU A 85 -15.36 -2.70 -12.04
CA LEU A 85 -15.15 -1.31 -12.43
C LEU A 85 -14.09 -1.13 -13.54
N GLY A 86 -13.46 -2.23 -13.97
CA GLY A 86 -12.46 -2.21 -15.02
C GLY A 86 -11.16 -1.55 -14.59
N LEU A 87 -10.34 -1.25 -15.60
CA LEU A 87 -9.08 -0.52 -15.45
C LEU A 87 -9.26 0.83 -14.74
N ILE A 88 -10.37 1.53 -15.00
CA ILE A 88 -10.63 2.83 -14.37
C ILE A 88 -10.78 2.69 -12.85
N GLY A 89 -11.53 1.69 -12.39
CA GLY A 89 -11.67 1.41 -10.96
C GLY A 89 -10.34 1.01 -10.32
N GLY A 90 -9.58 0.13 -10.97
CA GLY A 90 -8.24 -0.27 -10.51
C GLY A 90 -7.29 0.93 -10.37
N LEU A 91 -7.24 1.80 -11.38
CA LEU A 91 -6.41 3.02 -11.36
C LEU A 91 -6.85 4.01 -10.28
N LEU A 92 -8.16 4.14 -10.04
CA LEU A 92 -8.69 4.98 -8.97
C LEU A 92 -8.19 4.50 -7.61
N VAL A 93 -8.27 3.19 -7.33
CA VAL A 93 -7.78 2.61 -6.07
C VAL A 93 -6.28 2.84 -5.90
N ILE A 94 -5.48 2.54 -6.94
CA ILE A 94 -4.03 2.77 -6.91
C ILE A 94 -3.71 4.24 -6.63
N THR A 95 -4.44 5.16 -7.26
CA THR A 95 -4.25 6.60 -7.08
C THR A 95 -4.56 7.05 -5.65
N LEU A 96 -5.62 6.52 -5.05
CA LEU A 96 -5.99 6.83 -3.66
C LEU A 96 -4.94 6.32 -2.66
N GLU A 97 -4.47 5.08 -2.81
CA GLU A 97 -3.42 4.52 -1.97
C GLU A 97 -2.10 5.30 -2.13
N PHE A 98 -1.73 5.61 -3.39
CA PHE A 98 -0.56 6.43 -3.68
C PHE A 98 -0.67 7.83 -3.03
N PHE A 99 -1.87 8.43 -3.05
CA PHE A 99 -2.09 9.74 -2.45
C PHE A 99 -1.83 9.73 -0.94
N ILE A 100 -2.20 8.67 -0.22
CA ILE A 100 -1.91 8.54 1.23
C ILE A 100 -0.40 8.49 1.47
N VAL A 101 0.32 7.64 0.73
CA VAL A 101 1.78 7.51 0.83
C VAL A 101 2.48 8.82 0.49
N TYR A 102 2.06 9.48 -0.59
CA TYR A 102 2.58 10.78 -1.00
C TYR A 102 2.37 11.86 0.07
N ARG A 103 1.18 11.90 0.69
CA ARG A 103 0.88 12.83 1.79
C ARG A 103 1.78 12.59 3.00
N ALA A 104 2.07 11.32 3.33
CA ALA A 104 2.96 10.99 4.42
C ALA A 104 4.40 11.48 4.17
N PHE A 105 4.95 11.26 2.97
CA PHE A 105 6.26 11.82 2.61
C PHE A 105 6.27 13.35 2.58
N GLN A 106 5.18 13.98 2.12
CA GLN A 106 5.05 15.43 2.15
C GLN A 106 5.06 15.99 3.58
N PHE A 107 4.51 15.27 4.57
CA PHE A 107 4.60 15.68 5.98
C PHE A 107 6.00 15.47 6.55
N ALA A 108 6.70 14.38 6.17
CA ALA A 108 8.09 14.16 6.54
C ALA A 108 9.00 15.33 6.06
N ASN A 109 8.75 15.84 4.85
CA ASN A 109 9.51 16.98 4.32
C ASN A 109 9.23 18.31 5.01
N LYS A 110 8.04 18.47 5.61
CA LYS A 110 7.60 19.73 6.24
C LYS A 110 7.92 19.84 7.72
N THR A 111 8.08 18.71 8.42
CA THR A 111 8.40 18.71 9.85
C THR A 111 9.89 18.94 10.09
N SER A 112 10.25 19.70 11.12
CA SER A 112 11.65 19.91 11.52
C SER A 112 12.17 18.86 12.50
N SER A 113 11.29 18.12 13.18
CA SER A 113 11.67 17.10 14.16
C SER A 113 12.00 15.77 13.49
N TYR A 114 13.18 15.22 13.76
CA TYR A 114 13.59 13.90 13.28
C TYR A 114 12.62 12.79 13.67
N PHE A 115 12.07 12.83 14.89
CA PHE A 115 11.10 11.86 15.34
C PHE A 115 9.86 11.82 14.44
N TYR A 116 9.26 12.98 14.16
CA TYR A 116 8.09 13.05 13.28
C TYR A 116 8.40 12.69 11.83
N LYS A 117 9.63 12.96 11.34
CA LYS A 117 10.07 12.47 10.04
C LYS A 117 10.05 10.95 9.97
N LEU A 118 10.66 10.29 10.97
CA LEU A 118 10.71 8.83 11.04
C LEU A 118 9.31 8.21 11.14
N VAL A 119 8.41 8.81 11.92
CA VAL A 119 7.01 8.37 12.00
C VAL A 119 6.34 8.46 10.62
N CYS A 120 6.46 9.59 9.93
CA CYS A 120 5.88 9.75 8.59
C CYS A 120 6.45 8.75 7.57
N VAL A 121 7.77 8.55 7.56
CA VAL A 121 8.43 7.58 6.64
C VAL A 121 8.03 6.15 6.98
N GLY A 122 7.90 5.81 8.26
CA GLY A 122 7.43 4.50 8.71
C GLY A 122 6.00 4.23 8.24
N ILE A 123 5.09 5.20 8.40
CA ILE A 123 3.70 5.08 7.92
C ILE A 123 3.67 4.99 6.40
N ALA A 124 4.43 5.83 5.68
CA ALA A 124 4.50 5.78 4.22
C ALA A 124 4.97 4.41 3.72
N THR A 125 6.01 3.85 4.35
CA THR A 125 6.53 2.51 4.03
C THR A 125 5.51 1.42 4.38
N TYR A 126 4.80 1.55 5.50
CA TYR A 126 3.78 0.58 5.92
C TYR A 126 2.64 0.47 4.89
N PHE A 127 2.04 1.60 4.50
CA PHE A 127 1.00 1.64 3.46
C PHE A 127 1.52 1.21 2.09
N GLY A 128 2.68 1.74 1.69
CA GLY A 128 3.27 1.47 0.37
C GLY A 128 3.67 0.01 0.21
N SER A 129 4.25 -0.61 1.22
CA SER A 129 4.62 -2.03 1.18
C SER A 129 3.40 -2.95 1.13
N GLN A 130 2.36 -2.69 1.92
CA GLN A 130 1.12 -3.48 1.87
C GLN A 130 0.46 -3.39 0.48
N THR A 131 0.33 -2.18 -0.05
CA THR A 131 -0.24 -1.95 -1.38
C THR A 131 0.57 -2.64 -2.48
N PHE A 132 1.90 -2.46 -2.46
CA PHE A 132 2.79 -3.08 -3.43
C PHE A 132 2.72 -4.61 -3.38
N VAL A 133 2.74 -5.18 -2.18
CA VAL A 133 2.71 -6.63 -1.99
C VAL A 133 1.36 -7.23 -2.40
N ASN A 134 0.25 -6.57 -2.05
CA ASN A 134 -1.09 -7.01 -2.40
C ASN A 134 -1.29 -6.99 -3.93
N ILE A 135 -1.13 -5.82 -4.56
CA ILE A 135 -1.36 -5.66 -6.01
C ILE A 135 -0.35 -6.48 -6.81
N GLY A 136 0.92 -6.54 -6.37
CA GLY A 136 1.95 -7.37 -6.99
C GLY A 136 1.61 -8.86 -6.94
N GLY A 137 1.04 -9.36 -5.84
CA GLY A 137 0.62 -10.75 -5.70
C GLY A 137 -0.57 -11.10 -6.59
N ILE A 138 -1.59 -10.23 -6.61
CA ILE A 138 -2.84 -10.41 -7.37
C ILE A 138 -2.60 -10.34 -8.89
N SER A 139 -1.63 -9.53 -9.32
CA SER A 139 -1.21 -9.39 -10.72
C SER A 139 -0.17 -10.43 -11.16
N ALA A 140 0.16 -11.40 -10.31
CA ALA A 140 1.22 -12.40 -10.54
C ALA A 140 2.62 -11.80 -10.82
N THR A 141 2.88 -10.56 -10.39
CA THR A 141 4.21 -9.92 -10.51
C THR A 141 5.17 -10.44 -9.43
N ILE A 142 4.65 -10.72 -8.23
CA ILE A 142 5.38 -11.33 -7.11
C ILE A 142 4.56 -12.49 -6.53
N PRO A 143 5.14 -13.36 -5.69
CA PRO A 143 4.38 -14.45 -5.09
C PRO A 143 3.23 -13.90 -4.26
N LEU A 144 2.04 -14.49 -4.40
CA LEU A 144 0.90 -14.15 -3.56
C LEU A 144 1.27 -14.35 -2.08
N THR A 145 0.91 -13.40 -1.21
CA THR A 145 1.30 -13.41 0.22
C THR A 145 0.12 -13.30 1.19
N GLY A 146 -1.10 -13.01 0.71
CA GLY A 146 -2.29 -12.84 1.55
C GLY A 146 -2.31 -11.54 2.37
N VAL A 147 -1.52 -10.53 1.97
CA VAL A 147 -1.52 -9.22 2.63
C VAL A 147 -2.75 -8.42 2.18
N PRO A 148 -3.54 -7.83 3.08
CA PRO A 148 -4.70 -7.02 2.70
C PRO A 148 -4.29 -5.69 2.06
N LEU A 149 -5.12 -5.20 1.14
CA LEU A 149 -5.02 -3.85 0.58
C LEU A 149 -5.46 -2.83 1.66
N PRO A 150 -4.65 -1.80 1.97
CA PRO A 150 -5.00 -0.84 3.01
C PRO A 150 -6.36 -0.18 2.76
N PHE A 151 -7.17 -0.01 3.81
CA PHE A 151 -8.51 0.62 3.83
C PHE A 151 -9.60 0.06 2.89
N ILE A 152 -9.26 -0.81 1.94
CA ILE A 152 -10.19 -1.39 0.97
C ILE A 152 -10.55 -2.83 1.36
N SER A 153 -9.56 -3.62 1.78
CA SER A 153 -9.78 -5.01 2.18
C SER A 153 -10.50 -5.12 3.51
N PHE A 154 -11.39 -6.11 3.62
CA PHE A 154 -12.00 -6.48 4.88
C PHE A 154 -10.94 -7.10 5.81
N GLY A 155 -10.77 -6.51 7.00
CA GLY A 155 -9.89 -7.05 8.02
C GLY A 155 -9.94 -6.20 9.28
N GLY A 156 -10.59 -6.69 10.34
CA GLY A 156 -10.83 -5.92 11.56
C GLY A 156 -9.54 -5.41 12.21
N SER A 157 -8.56 -6.30 12.43
CA SER A 157 -7.27 -5.92 13.01
C SER A 157 -6.46 -4.97 12.12
N SER A 158 -6.53 -5.17 10.80
CA SER A 158 -5.87 -4.29 9.82
C SER A 158 -6.47 -2.89 9.86
N MET A 159 -7.81 -2.78 9.85
CA MET A 159 -8.51 -1.50 9.95
C MET A 159 -8.14 -0.72 11.22
N ILE A 160 -8.03 -1.39 12.37
CA ILE A 160 -7.61 -0.74 13.61
C ILE A 160 -6.17 -0.24 13.49
N SER A 161 -5.25 -1.07 13.00
CA SER A 161 -3.84 -0.69 12.83
C SER A 161 -3.67 0.50 11.88
N LEU A 162 -4.35 0.48 10.73
CA LEU A 162 -4.34 1.55 9.74
C LEU A 162 -4.97 2.84 10.28
N SER A 163 -6.03 2.72 11.08
CA SER A 163 -6.66 3.87 11.75
C SER A 163 -5.71 4.54 12.76
N ILE A 164 -4.97 3.75 13.54
CA ILE A 164 -3.94 4.27 14.46
C ILE A 164 -2.83 4.96 13.67
N ALA A 165 -2.33 4.34 12.59
CA ALA A 165 -1.31 4.94 11.72
C ALA A 165 -1.79 6.28 11.14
N MET A 166 -3.04 6.35 10.68
CA MET A 166 -3.61 7.60 10.17
C MET A 166 -3.76 8.65 11.28
N GLY A 167 -4.18 8.26 12.48
CA GLY A 167 -4.23 9.13 13.65
C GLY A 167 -2.87 9.76 13.99
N LEU A 168 -1.80 8.95 13.97
CA LEU A 168 -0.43 9.44 14.16
C LEU A 168 -0.04 10.43 13.05
N LEU A 169 -0.39 10.15 11.80
CA LEU A 169 -0.09 11.05 10.69
C LEU A 169 -0.80 12.41 10.82
N LEU A 170 -2.05 12.40 11.32
CA LEU A 170 -2.82 13.62 11.61
C LEU A 170 -2.20 14.41 12.77
N ILE A 171 -1.69 13.75 13.81
CA ILE A 171 -0.96 14.41 14.91
C ILE A 171 0.28 15.14 14.37
N VAL A 172 1.05 14.50 13.47
CA VAL A 172 2.19 15.16 12.82
C VAL A 172 1.73 16.35 11.99
N GLY A 173 0.66 16.19 11.22
CA GLY A 173 0.06 17.28 10.43
C GLY A 173 -0.35 18.48 11.29
N LYS A 174 -0.91 18.23 12.48
CA LYS A 174 -1.22 19.27 13.47
C LYS A 174 0.05 19.94 13.99
N GLN A 175 1.07 19.17 14.35
CA GLN A 175 2.32 19.71 14.88
C GLN A 175 3.02 20.63 13.87
N ILE A 176 3.05 20.25 12.58
CA ILE A 176 3.61 21.08 11.51
C ILE A 176 2.93 22.46 11.47
N LYS A 177 1.59 22.51 11.59
CA LYS A 177 0.85 23.78 11.61
C LYS A 177 1.22 24.63 12.82
N VAL A 178 1.35 24.01 14.00
CA VAL A 178 1.75 24.72 15.24
C VAL A 178 3.15 25.31 15.11
N ASP A 179 4.12 24.54 14.60
CA ASP A 179 5.49 25.02 14.42
C ASP A 179 5.57 26.18 13.42
N GLN A 180 4.78 26.13 12.36
CA GLN A 180 4.66 27.24 11.40
C GLN A 180 4.07 28.50 12.03
N GLN A 181 3.04 28.38 12.88
CA GLN A 181 2.45 29.51 13.59
C GLN A 181 3.44 30.15 14.58
N ARG A 182 4.18 29.33 15.33
CA ARG A 182 5.22 29.80 16.26
C ARG A 182 6.31 30.59 15.55
N LYS A 183 6.82 30.09 14.42
CA LYS A 183 7.81 30.81 13.59
C LYS A 183 7.29 32.16 13.09
N LYS A 184 6.05 32.22 12.59
CA LYS A 184 5.42 33.47 12.15
C LYS A 184 5.28 34.47 13.30
N GLN A 185 4.95 34.00 14.50
CA GLN A 185 4.80 34.87 15.67
C GLN A 185 6.15 35.40 16.15
N GLN A 186 7.19 34.56 16.21
CA GLN A 186 8.56 34.97 16.53
C GLN A 186 9.06 36.03 15.55
N GLN A 187 8.90 35.80 14.24
CA GLN A 187 9.29 36.76 13.21
C GLN A 187 8.61 38.13 13.39
N LYS A 188 7.32 38.16 13.74
CA LYS A 188 6.61 39.43 14.03
C LYS A 188 7.19 40.14 15.27
N VAL A 189 7.53 39.39 16.32
CA VAL A 189 8.15 39.93 17.54
C VAL A 189 9.53 40.51 17.23
N ASP A 190 10.35 39.80 16.46
CA ASP A 190 11.71 40.22 16.10
C ASP A 190 11.69 41.48 15.22
N ILE A 191 10.79 41.55 14.23
CA ILE A 191 10.59 42.76 13.41
C ILE A 191 10.22 43.95 14.30
N ARG A 192 9.26 43.79 15.23
CA ARG A 192 8.84 44.87 16.15
C ARG A 192 9.99 45.34 17.06
N ARG A 193 10.83 44.42 17.54
CA ARG A 193 12.03 44.77 18.33
C ARG A 193 13.04 45.57 17.51
N GLN A 194 13.32 45.17 16.26
CA GLN A 194 14.21 45.92 15.38
C GLN A 194 13.70 47.34 15.07
N PHE A 195 12.40 47.51 14.87
CA PHE A 195 11.80 48.84 14.68
C PHE A 195 11.95 49.72 15.92
N ASN A 196 11.78 49.17 17.13
CA ASN A 196 11.96 49.94 18.37
C ASN A 196 13.43 50.34 18.61
N LEU A 197 14.40 49.48 18.25
CA LEU A 197 15.82 49.77 18.41
C LEU A 197 16.33 50.87 17.48
N LYS A 198 15.74 51.03 16.29
CA LYS A 198 16.08 52.12 15.36
C LYS A 198 15.53 53.49 15.75
N LYS A 199 14.72 53.57 16.80
CA LYS A 199 14.05 54.81 17.23
C LYS A 199 14.86 55.59 18.30
N TYR A 200 15.96 55.02 18.77
CA TYR A 200 16.92 55.62 19.71
C TYR A 200 18.27 55.75 19.03
#